data_AF-A0A960BY33-F1
#
_entry.id   AF-A0A960BY33-F1
#
_cell.length_a   1.000
_cell.length_b   1.000
_cell.length_c   1.000
_cell.angle_alpha   90.00
_cell.angle_beta   90.00
_cell.angle_gamma   90.00
#
_symmetry.space_group_name_H-M   'P 1'
#
loop_
_entity.id
_entity.type
_entity.pdbx_description
1 polymer ?
#
loop_
_entity_poly.entity_id
_entity_poly.type
_entity_poly.pdbx_seq_one_letter_code
_entity_poly.pdbx_strand_id
1 'polypeptide(L)'
;MSDTREPALATFADRHIGLDGDALRHMLGVIGVGSLDELATKAVPAGIRDVPESGAAPGLECLPAPASEYEALAELRELADANTVAVSMIGQGYYDTITPPVLRRNILENPAWYTAYTPYQPEISQGRLEALLNFQTMVADLTGLDLANASMLDEATAAAEAMTLMHRATRGRSNRLAVDVDLFPQTAAVLATRAEPLGIEIVTADLRAGLPEGEFFGVIAQLPGASGRITDWSGLVEQTHQRGALIALGADLLALTLIAPPGEIGADLAFGTAQRFGVPMGYGGPHAGYLAAHTSHARQLPGRLVGVSVDADGVPAYRLSLQTREQHIRRDK
;
A
#
# COMPACT_ATOMS: atom_id res chain seq x y z
N MET A 1 -28.45 18.73 53.19
CA MET A 1 -27.46 19.21 52.21
C MET A 1 -27.46 18.22 51.07
N SER A 2 -27.93 18.67 49.91
CA SER A 2 -28.09 17.88 48.70
C SER A 2 -26.71 17.49 48.16
N ASP A 3 -26.37 16.20 48.18
CA ASP A 3 -25.19 15.60 47.53
C ASP A 3 -25.46 15.58 46.01
N THR A 4 -25.38 16.74 45.36
CA THR A 4 -25.29 16.85 43.91
C THR A 4 -23.88 16.48 43.50
N ARG A 5 -23.60 15.18 43.39
CA ARG A 5 -22.46 14.72 42.59
C ARG A 5 -22.78 15.06 41.15
N GLU A 6 -22.05 16.04 40.59
CA GLU A 6 -22.01 16.18 39.14
C GLU A 6 -21.66 14.81 38.54
N PRO A 7 -22.44 14.29 37.59
CA PRO A 7 -22.08 13.05 36.92
C PRO A 7 -20.72 13.27 36.25
N ALA A 8 -19.73 12.45 36.62
CA ALA A 8 -18.43 12.48 35.97
C ALA A 8 -18.65 12.29 34.47
N LEU A 9 -18.15 13.24 33.67
CA LEU A 9 -18.23 13.19 32.22
C LEU A 9 -17.48 11.94 31.74
N ALA A 10 -18.10 11.14 30.86
CA ALA A 10 -17.48 9.97 30.28
C ALA A 10 -16.22 10.37 29.49
N THR A 11 -15.12 9.64 29.68
CA THR A 11 -13.86 9.83 28.98
C THR A 11 -13.85 9.09 27.65
N PHE A 12 -12.90 9.41 26.76
CA PHE A 12 -12.69 8.60 25.55
C PHE A 12 -12.36 7.14 25.87
N ALA A 13 -11.62 6.88 26.97
CA ALA A 13 -11.30 5.53 27.39
C ALA A 13 -12.56 4.70 27.71
N ASP A 14 -13.59 5.32 28.30
CA ASP A 14 -14.88 4.68 28.59
C ASP A 14 -15.69 4.33 27.31
N ARG A 15 -15.38 4.98 26.18
CA ARG A 15 -15.96 4.66 24.85
C ARG A 15 -15.12 3.65 24.08
N HIS A 16 -13.80 3.73 24.24
CA HIS A 16 -12.84 2.89 23.53
C HIS A 16 -12.74 1.48 24.12
N ILE A 17 -12.74 1.37 25.45
CA ILE A 17 -12.66 0.10 26.16
C ILE A 17 -14.08 -0.45 26.33
N GLY A 18 -14.37 -1.57 25.65
CA GLY A 18 -15.71 -2.16 25.68
C GLY A 18 -16.11 -2.82 27.01
N LEU A 19 -15.18 -2.99 27.96
CA LEU A 19 -15.43 -3.62 29.25
C LEU A 19 -15.76 -2.57 30.32
N ASP A 20 -16.90 -2.73 30.99
CA ASP A 20 -17.22 -1.99 32.20
C ASP A 20 -16.64 -2.65 33.47
N GLY A 21 -16.84 -2.00 34.62
CA GLY A 21 -16.33 -2.48 35.90
C GLY A 21 -16.94 -3.81 36.36
N ASP A 22 -18.19 -4.11 36.01
CA ASP A 22 -18.85 -5.37 36.38
C ASP A 22 -18.33 -6.53 35.52
N ALA A 23 -18.25 -6.33 34.21
CA ALA A 23 -17.67 -7.28 33.27
C ALA A 23 -16.20 -7.58 33.62
N LEU A 24 -15.41 -6.55 33.94
CA LEU A 24 -14.03 -6.71 34.36
C LEU A 24 -13.92 -7.56 35.63
N ARG A 25 -14.70 -7.26 36.67
CA ARG A 25 -14.72 -8.06 37.91
C ARG A 25 -15.09 -9.51 37.66
N HIS A 26 -16.08 -9.76 36.81
CA HIS A 26 -16.48 -11.11 36.43
C HIS A 26 -15.33 -11.85 35.75
N MET A 27 -14.69 -11.23 34.75
CA MET A 27 -13.55 -11.82 34.02
C MET A 27 -12.37 -12.13 34.94
N LEU A 28 -12.00 -11.20 35.84
CA LEU A 28 -10.94 -11.40 36.82
C LEU A 28 -11.24 -12.61 37.74
N GLY A 29 -12.49 -12.74 38.19
CA GLY A 29 -12.95 -13.88 38.98
C GLY A 29 -12.83 -15.22 38.21
N VAL A 30 -13.21 -15.25 36.93
CA VAL A 30 -13.10 -16.44 36.08
C VAL A 30 -11.65 -16.90 35.90
N ILE A 31 -10.71 -15.96 35.69
CA ILE A 31 -9.29 -16.29 35.50
C ILE A 31 -8.52 -16.45 36.83
N GLY A 32 -9.17 -16.24 37.97
CA GLY A 32 -8.60 -16.49 39.30
C GLY A 32 -7.55 -15.45 39.74
N VAL A 33 -7.73 -14.19 39.39
CA VAL A 33 -6.90 -13.06 39.86
C VAL A 33 -7.78 -11.96 40.45
N GLY A 34 -7.27 -11.22 41.43
CA GLY A 34 -8.02 -10.20 42.17
C GLY A 34 -8.02 -8.81 41.53
N SER A 35 -7.08 -8.52 40.61
CA SER A 35 -6.96 -7.21 39.96
C SER A 35 -6.21 -7.27 38.62
N LEU A 36 -6.29 -6.19 37.85
CA LEU A 36 -5.47 -5.99 36.66
C LEU A 36 -3.96 -5.96 37.00
N ASP A 37 -3.58 -5.41 38.16
CA ASP A 37 -2.18 -5.39 38.61
C ASP A 37 -1.66 -6.80 38.90
N GLU A 38 -2.47 -7.65 39.53
CA GLU A 38 -2.11 -9.05 39.75
C GLU A 38 -1.96 -9.80 38.42
N LEU A 39 -2.90 -9.57 37.48
CA LEU A 39 -2.82 -10.12 36.13
C LEU A 39 -1.53 -9.69 35.42
N ALA A 40 -1.22 -8.39 35.44
CA ALA A 40 -0.01 -7.86 34.83
C ALA A 40 1.26 -8.44 35.46
N THR A 41 1.29 -8.60 36.79
CA THR A 41 2.41 -9.22 37.51
C THR A 41 2.65 -10.66 37.12
N LYS A 42 1.56 -11.43 36.89
CA LYS A 42 1.64 -12.83 36.48
C LYS A 42 1.96 -12.98 34.99
N ALA A 43 1.51 -12.05 34.14
CA ALA A 43 1.64 -12.14 32.70
C ALA A 43 2.94 -11.54 32.14
N VAL A 44 3.44 -10.44 32.72
CA VAL A 44 4.62 -9.72 32.24
C VAL A 44 5.84 -10.03 33.10
N PRO A 45 6.93 -10.59 32.54
CA PRO A 45 8.14 -10.90 33.31
C PRO A 45 8.73 -9.67 34.01
N ALA A 46 9.09 -9.82 35.29
CA ALA A 46 9.56 -8.72 36.13
C ALA A 46 10.79 -7.97 35.58
N GLY A 47 11.68 -8.65 34.84
CA GLY A 47 12.89 -8.05 34.29
C GLY A 47 12.66 -7.06 33.14
N ILE A 48 11.47 -7.03 32.55
CA ILE A 48 11.08 -6.10 31.46
C ILE A 48 9.83 -5.29 31.80
N ARG A 49 9.29 -5.45 33.02
CA ARG A 49 8.10 -4.74 33.45
C ARG A 49 8.52 -3.41 34.06
N ASP A 50 7.96 -2.34 33.52
CA ASP A 50 8.04 -1.03 34.15
C ASP A 50 7.27 -1.02 35.48
N VAL A 51 7.92 -0.52 36.53
CA VAL A 51 7.31 -0.34 37.86
C VAL A 51 7.12 1.15 38.08
N PRO A 52 5.88 1.67 38.00
CA PRO A 52 5.59 3.08 38.25
C PRO A 52 5.95 3.48 39.68
N GLU A 53 6.82 4.49 39.85
CA GLU A 53 7.08 5.08 41.19
C GLU A 53 6.04 6.15 41.57
N SER A 54 5.45 6.83 40.57
CA SER A 54 4.53 7.97 40.76
C SER A 54 3.15 7.78 40.09
N GLY A 55 2.81 6.54 39.72
CA GLY A 55 1.52 6.18 39.11
C GLY A 55 1.50 6.16 37.57
N ALA A 56 2.50 6.74 36.90
CA ALA A 56 2.73 6.57 35.46
C ALA A 56 3.97 5.69 35.21
N ALA A 57 3.94 4.88 34.15
CA ALA A 57 5.13 4.14 33.72
C ALA A 57 6.19 5.13 33.19
N PRO A 58 7.49 4.85 33.34
CA PRO A 58 8.56 5.72 32.86
C PRO A 58 8.39 6.10 31.39
N GLY A 59 8.57 7.38 31.07
CA GLY A 59 8.35 7.93 29.75
C GLY A 59 6.90 8.31 29.43
N LEU A 60 5.92 7.97 30.27
CA LEU A 60 4.54 8.44 30.10
C LEU A 60 4.27 9.74 30.86
N GLU A 61 5.10 10.10 31.83
CA GLU A 61 5.01 11.36 32.59
C GLU A 61 5.20 12.62 31.75
N CYS A 62 5.78 12.49 30.55
CA CYS A 62 5.95 13.61 29.61
C CYS A 62 4.74 13.84 28.69
N LEU A 63 3.72 12.98 28.75
CA LEU A 63 2.51 13.14 27.97
C LEU A 63 1.62 14.25 28.56
N PRO A 64 0.90 15.00 27.72
CA PRO A 64 -0.10 15.95 28.21
C PRO A 64 -1.22 15.20 28.93
N ALA A 65 -1.96 15.93 29.76
CA ALA A 65 -3.19 15.41 30.35
C ALA A 65 -4.15 14.94 29.22
N PRO A 66 -4.93 13.87 29.47
CA PRO A 66 -5.85 13.35 28.46
C PRO A 66 -6.88 14.42 28.05
N ALA A 67 -6.97 14.69 26.76
CA ALA A 67 -8.01 15.54 26.18
C ALA A 67 -9.32 14.76 26.03
N SER A 68 -10.45 15.46 26.13
CA SER A 68 -11.74 14.95 25.65
C SER A 68 -11.75 14.82 24.12
N GLU A 69 -12.70 14.07 23.58
CA GLU A 69 -12.89 13.96 22.12
C GLU A 69 -13.08 15.34 21.45
N TYR A 70 -13.79 16.25 22.12
CA TYR A 70 -14.05 17.59 21.60
C TYR A 70 -12.79 18.46 21.60
N GLU A 71 -12.02 18.44 22.70
CA GLU A 71 -10.76 19.18 22.81
C GLU A 71 -9.74 18.68 21.79
N ALA A 72 -9.61 17.36 21.62
CA ALA A 72 -8.71 16.76 20.65
C ALA A 72 -9.05 17.18 19.20
N LEU A 73 -10.35 17.23 18.84
CA LEU A 73 -10.77 17.70 17.52
C LEU A 73 -10.50 19.19 17.31
N ALA A 74 -10.69 20.02 18.35
CA ALA A 74 -10.40 21.45 18.27
C ALA A 74 -8.90 21.71 18.09
N GLU A 75 -8.05 21.05 18.88
CA GLU A 75 -6.59 21.15 18.76
C GLU A 75 -6.10 20.67 17.39
N LEU A 76 -6.58 19.52 16.91
CA LEU A 76 -6.26 19.04 15.57
C LEU A 76 -6.72 19.99 14.47
N ARG A 77 -7.83 20.72 14.67
CA ARG A 77 -8.30 21.72 13.71
C ARG A 77 -7.37 22.92 13.65
N GLU A 78 -6.90 23.42 14.79
CA GLU A 78 -5.92 24.52 14.84
C GLU A 78 -4.62 24.15 14.12
N LEU A 79 -4.11 22.93 14.34
CA LEU A 79 -2.94 22.42 13.61
C LEU A 79 -3.21 22.28 12.11
N ALA A 80 -4.39 21.79 11.72
CA ALA A 80 -4.78 21.68 10.32
C ALA A 80 -4.90 23.05 9.64
N ASP A 81 -5.40 24.06 10.34
CA ASP A 81 -5.55 25.44 9.85
C ASP A 81 -4.21 26.17 9.67
N ALA A 82 -3.12 25.67 10.29
CA ALA A 82 -1.77 26.16 10.03
C ALA A 82 -1.20 25.70 8.67
N ASN A 83 -1.82 24.70 8.02
CA ASN A 83 -1.41 24.27 6.68
C ASN A 83 -1.85 25.27 5.61
N THR A 84 -1.00 25.48 4.59
CA THR A 84 -1.37 26.26 3.41
C THR A 84 -1.83 25.33 2.29
N VAL A 85 -3.10 25.41 1.90
CA VAL A 85 -3.63 24.68 0.74
C VAL A 85 -3.42 25.53 -0.52
N ALA A 86 -2.45 25.14 -1.34
CA ALA A 86 -2.14 25.77 -2.61
C ALA A 86 -2.56 24.90 -3.80
N VAL A 87 -2.65 25.52 -4.98
CA VAL A 87 -2.78 24.78 -6.25
C VAL A 87 -1.39 24.23 -6.61
N SER A 88 -1.17 22.95 -6.30
CA SER A 88 0.12 22.28 -6.51
C SER A 88 0.21 21.69 -7.92
N MET A 89 0.94 22.38 -8.80
CA MET A 89 1.29 21.89 -10.16
C MET A 89 2.68 21.23 -10.22
N ILE A 90 3.11 20.64 -9.10
CA ILE A 90 4.44 19.99 -8.97
C ILE A 90 4.50 18.70 -9.82
N GLY A 91 3.40 17.94 -9.88
CA GLY A 91 3.36 16.64 -10.54
C GLY A 91 4.18 15.61 -9.76
N GLN A 92 5.14 14.98 -10.44
CA GLN A 92 6.02 13.97 -9.84
C GLN A 92 5.26 12.78 -9.21
N GLY A 93 4.22 12.28 -9.87
CA GLY A 93 3.42 11.15 -9.41
C GLY A 93 2.24 11.51 -8.50
N TYR A 94 2.08 12.78 -8.12
CA TYR A 94 0.93 13.27 -7.35
C TYR A 94 0.23 14.37 -8.10
N TYR A 95 -1.08 14.17 -8.33
CA TYR A 95 -1.89 15.08 -9.11
C TYR A 95 -3.20 15.34 -8.37
N ASP A 96 -3.58 16.60 -8.24
CA ASP A 96 -4.85 16.93 -7.62
C ASP A 96 -6.02 16.29 -8.38
N THR A 97 -7.04 15.88 -7.66
CA THR A 97 -8.17 15.14 -8.20
C THR A 97 -9.43 15.41 -7.40
N ILE A 98 -10.58 15.23 -8.05
CA ILE A 98 -11.87 15.36 -7.39
C ILE A 98 -12.28 13.98 -6.89
N THR A 99 -12.24 13.79 -5.57
CA THR A 99 -12.90 12.63 -4.95
C THR A 99 -14.42 12.79 -5.09
N PRO A 100 -15.11 11.90 -5.83
CA PRO A 100 -16.55 12.00 -5.98
C PRO A 100 -17.23 11.98 -4.60
N PRO A 101 -18.09 12.97 -4.26
CA PRO A 101 -18.67 13.09 -2.92
C PRO A 101 -19.42 11.84 -2.45
N VAL A 102 -20.03 11.11 -3.40
CA VAL A 102 -20.72 9.84 -3.12
C VAL A 102 -19.74 8.75 -2.64
N LEU A 103 -18.51 8.70 -3.16
CA LEU A 103 -17.49 7.75 -2.73
C LEU A 103 -16.88 8.16 -1.39
N ARG A 104 -16.60 9.46 -1.19
CA ARG A 104 -16.12 9.97 0.10
C ARG A 104 -17.08 9.59 1.22
N ARG A 105 -18.36 9.90 1.06
CA ARG A 105 -19.38 9.67 2.10
C ARG A 105 -19.67 8.18 2.34
N ASN A 106 -19.83 7.40 1.27
CA ASN A 106 -20.36 6.03 1.39
C ASN A 106 -19.28 4.94 1.47
N ILE A 107 -18.01 5.26 1.20
CA ILE A 107 -16.88 4.34 1.29
C ILE A 107 -15.86 4.85 2.32
N LEU A 108 -15.24 6.01 2.07
CA LEU A 108 -14.14 6.48 2.92
C LEU A 108 -14.58 6.83 4.35
N GLU A 109 -15.73 7.50 4.49
CA GLU A 109 -16.30 7.92 5.78
C GLU A 109 -17.28 6.86 6.35
N ASN A 110 -17.31 5.65 5.79
CA ASN A 110 -18.24 4.59 6.19
C ASN A 110 -17.51 3.45 6.92
N PRO A 111 -17.74 3.23 8.23
CA PRO A 111 -17.07 2.19 9.00
C PRO A 111 -17.32 0.77 8.46
N ALA A 112 -18.43 0.53 7.74
CA ALA A 112 -18.68 -0.77 7.13
C ALA A 112 -17.63 -1.15 6.06
N TRP A 113 -16.91 -0.17 5.51
CA TRP A 113 -15.85 -0.39 4.52
C TRP A 113 -14.44 -0.42 5.14
N TYR A 114 -14.15 0.44 6.12
CA TYR A 114 -12.78 0.60 6.65
C TYR A 114 -12.47 -0.17 7.94
N THR A 115 -13.47 -0.75 8.63
CA THR A 115 -13.22 -1.51 9.88
C THR A 115 -12.86 -2.98 9.65
N ALA A 116 -13.29 -3.56 8.53
CA ALA A 116 -12.93 -4.93 8.18
C ALA A 116 -11.46 -5.01 7.75
N TYR A 117 -10.82 -6.17 7.98
CA TYR A 117 -9.44 -6.42 7.56
C TYR A 117 -9.38 -7.29 6.28
N THR A 118 -8.19 -7.83 6.00
CA THR A 118 -7.92 -8.72 4.87
C THR A 118 -9.05 -9.76 4.71
N PRO A 119 -9.56 -9.99 3.48
CA PRO A 119 -10.62 -10.96 3.19
C PRO A 119 -10.14 -12.43 3.26
N TYR A 120 -9.68 -12.86 4.43
CA TYR A 120 -9.29 -14.27 4.68
C TYR A 120 -10.49 -15.22 4.73
N GLN A 121 -11.68 -14.71 5.07
CA GLN A 121 -12.95 -15.45 5.07
C GLN A 121 -13.78 -14.98 3.87
N PRO A 122 -13.59 -15.56 2.67
CA PRO A 122 -14.14 -15.04 1.42
C PRO A 122 -15.68 -14.96 1.43
N GLU A 123 -16.36 -15.90 2.08
CA GLU A 123 -17.82 -16.03 2.13
C GLU A 123 -18.49 -14.80 2.72
N ILE A 124 -17.84 -14.14 3.68
CA ILE A 124 -18.31 -12.90 4.34
C ILE A 124 -17.56 -11.66 3.84
N SER A 125 -16.93 -11.77 2.66
CA SER A 125 -16.03 -10.74 2.13
C SER A 125 -16.21 -10.44 0.64
N GLN A 126 -17.24 -11.00 0.01
CA GLN A 126 -17.45 -10.90 -1.44
C GLN A 126 -17.49 -9.45 -1.96
N GLY A 127 -18.16 -8.52 -1.26
CA GLY A 127 -18.28 -7.14 -1.73
C GLY A 127 -16.94 -6.43 -1.94
N ARG A 128 -16.00 -6.56 -0.98
CA ARG A 128 -14.65 -5.96 -1.13
C ARG A 128 -13.74 -6.76 -2.06
N LEU A 129 -13.95 -8.07 -2.16
CA LEU A 129 -13.22 -8.90 -3.14
C LEU A 129 -13.62 -8.52 -4.57
N GLU A 130 -14.90 -8.28 -4.83
CA GLU A 130 -15.39 -7.79 -6.12
C GLU A 130 -14.83 -6.40 -6.44
N ALA A 131 -14.84 -5.47 -5.48
CA ALA A 131 -14.24 -4.14 -5.67
C ALA A 131 -12.73 -4.22 -6.00
N LEU A 132 -11.99 -5.14 -5.38
CA LEU A 132 -10.58 -5.39 -5.69
C LEU A 132 -10.41 -6.07 -7.06
N LEU A 133 -11.32 -6.95 -7.47
CA LEU A 133 -11.31 -7.52 -8.82
C LEU A 133 -11.54 -6.42 -9.87
N ASN A 134 -12.48 -5.49 -9.61
CA ASN A 134 -12.71 -4.34 -10.48
C ASN A 134 -11.47 -3.45 -10.59
N PHE A 135 -10.73 -3.25 -9.49
CA PHE A 135 -9.44 -2.56 -9.51
C PHE A 135 -8.43 -3.29 -10.41
N GLN A 136 -8.30 -4.60 -10.26
CA GLN A 136 -7.38 -5.41 -11.09
C GLN A 136 -7.75 -5.33 -12.57
N THR A 137 -9.04 -5.45 -12.91
CA THR A 137 -9.53 -5.34 -14.28
C THR A 137 -9.27 -3.96 -14.86
N MET A 138 -9.59 -2.90 -14.13
CA MET A 138 -9.31 -1.52 -14.57
C MET A 138 -7.83 -1.30 -14.85
N VAL A 139 -6.93 -1.78 -13.99
CA VAL A 139 -5.49 -1.66 -14.21
C VAL A 139 -5.04 -2.50 -15.42
N ALA A 140 -5.50 -3.75 -15.53
CA ALA A 140 -5.18 -4.63 -16.65
C ALA A 140 -5.61 -4.02 -18.00
N ASP A 141 -6.86 -3.56 -18.08
CA ASP A 141 -7.43 -2.92 -19.28
C ASP A 141 -6.64 -1.66 -19.69
N LEU A 142 -6.36 -0.77 -18.74
CA LEU A 142 -5.65 0.48 -19.04
C LEU A 142 -4.18 0.26 -19.36
N THR A 143 -3.54 -0.75 -18.79
CA THR A 143 -2.11 -1.05 -19.05
C THR A 143 -1.90 -1.96 -20.26
N GLY A 144 -2.96 -2.58 -20.79
CA GLY A 144 -2.89 -3.55 -21.87
C GLY A 144 -2.22 -4.87 -21.48
N LEU A 145 -2.14 -5.17 -20.18
CA LEU A 145 -1.50 -6.37 -19.64
C LEU A 145 -2.53 -7.36 -19.09
N ASP A 146 -2.18 -8.64 -19.03
CA ASP A 146 -3.14 -9.71 -18.74
C ASP A 146 -3.73 -9.67 -17.32
N LEU A 147 -2.94 -9.23 -16.33
CA LEU A 147 -3.35 -9.23 -14.93
C LEU A 147 -2.65 -8.15 -14.11
N ALA A 148 -3.32 -7.70 -13.05
CA ALA A 148 -2.79 -6.79 -12.05
C ALA A 148 -3.03 -7.33 -10.64
N ASN A 149 -2.21 -6.94 -9.67
CA ASN A 149 -2.42 -7.29 -8.28
C ASN A 149 -3.51 -6.42 -7.62
N ALA A 150 -3.94 -6.83 -6.42
CA ALA A 150 -4.91 -6.10 -5.59
C ALA A 150 -4.24 -4.99 -4.76
N SER A 151 -3.38 -4.21 -5.44
CA SER A 151 -2.56 -3.08 -4.98
C SER A 151 -1.15 -3.37 -4.47
N MET A 152 -0.37 -2.27 -4.47
CA MET A 152 0.94 -2.06 -3.86
C MET A 152 0.87 -0.87 -2.88
N LEU A 153 1.94 -0.64 -2.11
CA LEU A 153 1.98 0.44 -1.12
C LEU A 153 1.99 1.83 -1.77
N ASP A 154 2.80 2.02 -2.81
CA ASP A 154 2.92 3.23 -3.60
C ASP A 154 3.58 2.90 -4.95
N GLU A 155 3.79 3.89 -5.82
CA GLU A 155 4.46 3.71 -7.11
C GLU A 155 5.92 3.27 -6.96
N ALA A 156 6.66 3.89 -6.03
CA ALA A 156 8.10 3.67 -5.89
C ALA A 156 8.44 2.25 -5.43
N THR A 157 7.66 1.73 -4.50
CA THR A 157 7.72 0.35 -4.03
C THR A 157 7.21 -0.64 -5.08
N ALA A 158 6.21 -0.27 -5.89
CA ALA A 158 5.79 -1.08 -7.03
C ALA A 158 6.90 -1.21 -8.09
N ALA A 159 7.64 -0.12 -8.37
CA ALA A 159 8.82 -0.15 -9.25
C ALA A 159 9.92 -1.06 -8.71
N ALA A 160 10.19 -0.98 -7.40
CA ALA A 160 11.16 -1.88 -6.75
C ALA A 160 10.74 -3.34 -6.82
N GLU A 161 9.45 -3.65 -6.69
CA GLU A 161 8.98 -5.02 -6.87
C GLU A 161 8.98 -5.48 -8.33
N ALA A 162 8.78 -4.57 -9.30
CA ALA A 162 9.00 -4.87 -10.71
C ALA A 162 10.48 -5.25 -10.96
N MET A 163 11.42 -4.48 -10.37
CA MET A 163 12.85 -4.83 -10.39
C MET A 163 13.10 -6.24 -9.81
N THR A 164 12.58 -6.54 -8.61
CA THR A 164 12.81 -7.86 -8.00
C THR A 164 12.14 -8.99 -8.79
N LEU A 165 10.97 -8.74 -9.40
CA LEU A 165 10.28 -9.69 -10.27
C LEU A 165 11.14 -10.01 -11.48
N MET A 166 11.58 -8.98 -12.22
CA MET A 166 12.44 -9.16 -13.39
C MET A 166 13.71 -9.93 -13.04
N HIS A 167 14.38 -9.55 -11.94
CA HIS A 167 15.59 -10.24 -11.46
C HIS A 167 15.35 -11.73 -11.16
N ARG A 168 14.18 -12.09 -10.59
CA ARG A 168 13.80 -13.49 -10.35
C ARG A 168 13.45 -14.24 -11.63
N ALA A 169 12.90 -13.54 -12.63
CA ALA A 169 12.47 -14.14 -13.89
C ALA A 169 13.63 -14.40 -14.86
N THR A 170 14.66 -13.56 -14.86
CA THR A 170 15.81 -13.62 -15.79
C THR A 170 17.11 -14.11 -15.14
N ARG A 171 17.01 -14.96 -14.10
CA ARG A 171 18.14 -15.47 -13.30
C ARG A 171 19.37 -15.86 -14.15
N GLY A 172 20.54 -15.42 -13.71
CA GLY A 172 21.83 -15.88 -14.23
C GLY A 172 22.40 -15.09 -15.42
N ARG A 173 21.77 -13.99 -15.84
CA ARG A 173 22.28 -13.14 -16.94
C ARG A 173 23.20 -12.02 -16.44
N SER A 174 22.72 -11.20 -15.50
CA SER A 174 23.42 -9.99 -15.03
C SER A 174 22.83 -9.57 -13.69
N ASN A 175 23.59 -8.81 -12.89
CA ASN A 175 23.08 -8.14 -11.69
C ASN A 175 22.90 -6.63 -11.91
N ARG A 176 22.71 -6.21 -13.17
CA ARG A 176 22.59 -4.80 -13.58
C ARG A 176 21.18 -4.50 -14.07
N LEU A 177 20.61 -3.39 -13.62
CA LEU A 177 19.33 -2.83 -14.03
C LEU A 177 19.57 -1.51 -14.76
N ALA A 178 19.05 -1.35 -15.98
CA ALA A 178 19.06 -0.05 -16.65
C ALA A 178 17.84 0.79 -16.20
N VAL A 179 18.05 2.05 -15.85
CA VAL A 179 17.00 2.95 -15.38
C VAL A 179 17.06 4.26 -16.17
N ASP A 180 15.92 4.70 -16.70
CA ASP A 180 15.84 5.97 -17.43
C ASP A 180 16.06 7.18 -16.50
N VAL A 181 16.74 8.21 -17.01
CA VAL A 181 16.95 9.47 -16.27
C VAL A 181 15.67 10.25 -15.99
N ASP A 182 14.60 10.02 -16.75
CA ASP A 182 13.32 10.73 -16.63
C ASP A 182 12.31 9.98 -15.74
N LEU A 183 12.79 9.08 -14.87
CA LEU A 183 12.01 8.49 -13.79
C LEU A 183 11.74 9.53 -12.69
N PHE A 184 10.65 9.39 -11.92
CA PHE A 184 10.44 10.27 -10.77
C PHE A 184 11.57 10.10 -9.75
N PRO A 185 12.11 11.20 -9.18
CA PRO A 185 13.27 11.15 -8.29
C PRO A 185 13.09 10.22 -7.08
N GLN A 186 11.90 10.21 -6.47
CA GLN A 186 11.59 9.34 -5.33
C GLN A 186 11.54 7.86 -5.74
N THR A 187 11.07 7.54 -6.95
CA THR A 187 11.04 6.18 -7.50
C THR A 187 12.47 5.68 -7.71
N ALA A 188 13.34 6.51 -8.28
CA ALA A 188 14.77 6.20 -8.44
C ALA A 188 15.48 5.98 -7.09
N ALA A 189 15.17 6.80 -6.08
CA ALA A 189 15.75 6.66 -4.74
C ALA A 189 15.34 5.33 -4.08
N VAL A 190 14.05 4.96 -4.12
CA VAL A 190 13.58 3.69 -3.56
C VAL A 190 14.16 2.49 -4.31
N LEU A 191 14.29 2.57 -5.64
CA LEU A 191 14.96 1.55 -6.43
C LEU A 191 16.40 1.35 -5.95
N ALA A 192 17.19 2.43 -5.79
CA ALA A 192 18.57 2.35 -5.31
C ALA A 192 18.66 1.72 -3.93
N THR A 193 17.82 2.16 -2.98
CA THR A 193 17.77 1.58 -1.63
C THR A 193 17.41 0.10 -1.63
N ARG A 194 16.53 -0.34 -2.53
CA ARG A 194 16.12 -1.76 -2.63
C ARG A 194 17.13 -2.61 -3.39
N ALA A 195 17.89 -2.01 -4.30
CA ALA A 195 18.94 -2.67 -5.07
C ALA A 195 20.19 -2.97 -4.23
N GLU A 196 20.57 -2.05 -3.35
CA GLU A 196 21.77 -2.15 -2.49
C GLU A 196 21.91 -3.48 -1.72
N PRO A 197 20.93 -3.93 -0.90
CA PRO A 197 21.05 -5.17 -0.15
C PRO A 197 21.02 -6.44 -1.04
N LEU A 198 20.62 -6.31 -2.30
CA LEU A 198 20.62 -7.39 -3.29
C LEU A 198 21.88 -7.38 -4.17
N GLY A 199 22.78 -6.41 -3.97
CA GLY A 199 23.97 -6.20 -4.78
C GLY A 199 23.69 -5.80 -6.23
N ILE A 200 22.47 -5.33 -6.53
CA ILE A 200 22.06 -4.93 -7.88
C ILE A 200 22.71 -3.59 -8.24
N GLU A 201 23.40 -3.52 -9.38
CA GLU A 201 23.94 -2.28 -9.95
C GLU A 201 22.84 -1.55 -10.73
N ILE A 202 22.51 -0.32 -10.34
CA ILE A 202 21.65 0.56 -11.14
C ILE A 202 22.50 1.36 -12.11
N VAL A 203 22.19 1.22 -13.40
CA VAL A 203 22.82 1.96 -14.49
C VAL A 203 21.82 3.00 -15.00
N THR A 204 21.98 4.23 -14.54
CA THR A 204 21.13 5.35 -14.98
C THR A 204 21.61 5.89 -16.33
N ALA A 205 20.72 6.00 -17.31
CA ALA A 205 21.04 6.52 -18.64
C ALA A 205 19.81 7.17 -19.31
N ASP A 206 20.03 7.98 -20.36
CA ASP A 206 18.96 8.44 -21.24
C ASP A 206 18.59 7.33 -22.23
N LEU A 207 17.54 6.58 -21.91
CA LEU A 207 17.16 5.39 -22.68
C LEU A 207 16.48 5.74 -24.01
N ARG A 208 16.15 7.02 -24.24
CA ARG A 208 15.70 7.49 -25.57
C ARG A 208 16.80 7.38 -26.61
N ALA A 209 18.07 7.37 -26.17
CA ALA A 209 19.22 7.12 -27.03
C ALA A 209 19.46 5.62 -27.30
N GLY A 210 18.64 4.73 -26.73
CA GLY A 210 18.79 3.28 -26.79
C GLY A 210 19.38 2.69 -25.51
N LEU A 211 19.39 1.36 -25.43
CA LEU A 211 19.88 0.63 -24.27
C LEU A 211 21.42 0.67 -24.21
N PRO A 212 22.05 1.12 -23.10
CA PRO A 212 23.51 1.16 -22.97
C PRO A 212 24.17 -0.19 -23.22
N GLU A 213 25.45 -0.21 -23.57
CA GLU A 213 26.19 -1.47 -23.78
C GLU A 213 26.24 -2.36 -22.53
N GLY A 214 26.24 -3.68 -22.78
CA GLY A 214 26.32 -4.71 -21.76
C GLY A 214 25.02 -5.47 -21.49
N GLU A 215 25.10 -6.36 -20.50
CA GLU A 215 24.01 -7.25 -20.11
C GLU A 215 23.23 -6.67 -18.93
N PHE A 216 21.90 -6.72 -19.04
CA PHE A 216 20.96 -6.30 -18.02
C PHE A 216 19.97 -7.42 -17.76
N PHE A 217 19.48 -7.53 -16.53
CA PHE A 217 18.37 -8.44 -16.23
C PHE A 217 17.02 -7.77 -16.50
N GLY A 218 16.98 -6.43 -16.47
CA GLY A 218 15.79 -5.66 -16.76
C GLY A 218 16.05 -4.17 -17.00
N VAL A 219 15.00 -3.49 -17.44
CA VAL A 219 14.98 -2.07 -17.80
C VAL A 219 13.75 -1.41 -17.16
N ILE A 220 13.92 -0.21 -16.59
CA ILE A 220 12.82 0.59 -16.05
C ILE A 220 12.81 1.97 -16.73
N ALA A 221 11.65 2.35 -17.26
CA ALA A 221 11.38 3.68 -17.79
C ALA A 221 9.98 4.15 -17.35
N GLN A 222 9.60 5.38 -17.72
CA GLN A 222 8.33 6.00 -17.32
C GLN A 222 7.54 6.50 -18.54
N LEU A 223 6.21 6.49 -18.46
CA LEU A 223 5.28 6.87 -19.51
C LEU A 223 4.00 7.53 -18.91
N PRO A 224 3.85 8.87 -18.94
CA PRO A 224 4.83 9.89 -19.31
C PRO A 224 5.98 10.00 -18.29
N GLY A 225 7.13 10.52 -18.71
CA GLY A 225 8.28 10.77 -17.84
C GLY A 225 8.06 11.88 -16.82
N ALA A 226 9.00 12.01 -15.87
CA ALA A 226 9.02 13.06 -14.84
C ALA A 226 9.02 14.48 -15.43
N SER A 227 9.59 14.64 -16.63
CA SER A 227 9.55 15.87 -17.41
C SER A 227 8.22 16.14 -18.11
N GLY A 228 7.26 15.21 -18.04
CA GLY A 228 5.97 15.26 -18.74
C GLY A 228 6.02 14.78 -20.20
N ARG A 229 7.18 14.30 -20.68
CA ARG A 229 7.32 13.80 -22.05
C ARG A 229 6.62 12.46 -22.23
N ILE A 230 5.92 12.34 -23.34
CA ILE A 230 5.39 11.07 -23.85
C ILE A 230 6.43 10.55 -24.84
N THR A 231 7.06 9.42 -24.51
CA THR A 231 8.10 8.79 -25.33
C THR A 231 7.54 7.49 -25.89
N ASP A 232 7.76 7.24 -27.19
CA ASP A 232 7.53 5.92 -27.75
C ASP A 232 8.67 4.97 -27.34
N TRP A 233 8.36 4.02 -26.46
CA TRP A 233 9.31 3.05 -25.94
C TRP A 233 9.40 1.76 -26.75
N SER A 234 8.67 1.62 -27.86
CA SER A 234 8.62 0.37 -28.66
C SER A 234 10.00 -0.10 -29.09
N GLY A 235 10.88 0.81 -29.54
CA GLY A 235 12.25 0.49 -29.92
C GLY A 235 13.14 0.07 -28.73
N LEU A 236 12.89 0.60 -27.54
CA LEU A 236 13.59 0.20 -26.32
C LEU A 236 13.12 -1.19 -25.85
N VAL A 237 11.83 -1.49 -25.95
CA VAL A 237 11.25 -2.81 -25.67
C VAL A 237 11.93 -3.86 -26.56
N GLU A 238 11.97 -3.61 -27.87
CA GLU A 238 12.60 -4.55 -28.82
C GLU A 238 14.08 -4.81 -28.48
N GLN A 239 14.87 -3.75 -28.23
CA GLN A 239 16.28 -3.89 -27.83
C GLN A 239 16.44 -4.68 -26.52
N THR A 240 15.54 -4.47 -25.57
CA THR A 240 15.55 -5.15 -24.26
C THR A 240 15.31 -6.65 -24.44
N HIS A 241 14.30 -7.01 -25.23
CA HIS A 241 13.97 -8.41 -25.53
C HIS A 241 15.02 -9.11 -26.37
N GLN A 242 15.63 -8.43 -27.35
CA GLN A 242 16.76 -8.97 -28.12
C GLN A 242 17.95 -9.37 -27.23
N ARG A 243 18.12 -8.71 -26.08
CA ARG A 243 19.15 -9.04 -25.08
C ARG A 243 18.67 -10.02 -24.01
N GLY A 244 17.43 -10.52 -24.11
CA GLY A 244 16.82 -11.46 -23.17
C GLY A 244 16.58 -10.88 -21.77
N ALA A 245 16.46 -9.55 -21.67
CA ALA A 245 16.05 -8.84 -20.48
C ALA A 245 14.54 -8.57 -20.51
N LEU A 246 13.98 -8.14 -19.38
CA LEU A 246 12.57 -7.70 -19.29
C LEU A 246 12.47 -6.19 -19.13
N ILE A 247 11.33 -5.59 -19.45
CA ILE A 247 11.10 -4.16 -19.30
C ILE A 247 9.84 -3.87 -18.49
N ALA A 248 9.95 -2.93 -17.56
CA ALA A 248 8.83 -2.40 -16.78
C ALA A 248 8.66 -0.90 -17.06
N LEU A 249 7.42 -0.48 -17.33
CA LEU A 249 7.08 0.93 -17.53
C LEU A 249 6.24 1.46 -16.36
N GLY A 250 6.72 2.53 -15.72
CA GLY A 250 5.93 3.31 -14.79
C GLY A 250 4.92 4.14 -15.56
N ALA A 251 3.62 3.90 -15.39
CA ALA A 251 2.60 4.51 -16.21
C ALA A 251 1.55 5.28 -15.39
N ASP A 252 1.02 6.37 -15.96
CA ASP A 252 -0.10 7.11 -15.38
C ASP A 252 -1.42 6.59 -15.98
N LEU A 253 -2.25 5.95 -15.15
CA LEU A 253 -3.53 5.35 -15.60
C LEU A 253 -4.47 6.34 -16.29
N LEU A 254 -4.45 7.63 -15.93
CA LEU A 254 -5.26 8.64 -16.62
C LEU A 254 -4.67 8.97 -17.99
N ALA A 255 -3.35 9.10 -18.10
CA ALA A 255 -2.69 9.33 -19.38
C ALA A 255 -2.95 8.17 -20.36
N LEU A 256 -2.96 6.93 -19.86
CA LEU A 256 -3.26 5.71 -20.63
C LEU A 256 -4.67 5.65 -21.23
N THR A 257 -5.56 6.56 -20.85
CA THR A 257 -6.86 6.71 -21.56
C THR A 257 -6.73 7.35 -22.94
N LEU A 258 -5.56 7.95 -23.25
CA LEU A 258 -5.32 8.72 -24.48
C LEU A 258 -4.09 8.26 -25.26
N ILE A 259 -3.18 7.49 -24.66
CA ILE A 259 -1.92 7.07 -25.27
C ILE A 259 -1.81 5.55 -25.30
N ALA A 260 -1.00 5.03 -26.23
CA ALA A 260 -0.76 3.59 -26.34
C ALA A 260 -0.22 3.03 -25.00
N PRO A 261 -0.85 2.00 -24.44
CA PRO A 261 -0.47 1.47 -23.15
C PRO A 261 0.74 0.53 -23.22
N PRO A 262 1.43 0.29 -22.08
CA PRO A 262 2.64 -0.52 -22.03
C PRO A 262 2.51 -1.89 -22.71
N GLY A 263 1.40 -2.61 -22.51
CA GLY A 263 1.20 -3.93 -23.09
C GLY A 263 1.06 -3.93 -24.62
N GLU A 264 0.52 -2.86 -25.22
CA GLU A 264 0.41 -2.75 -26.69
C GLU A 264 1.77 -2.54 -27.37
N ILE A 265 2.72 -1.92 -26.67
CA ILE A 265 4.10 -1.74 -27.15
C ILE A 265 5.03 -2.86 -26.69
N GLY A 266 4.48 -3.91 -26.06
CA GLY A 266 5.20 -5.13 -25.69
C GLY A 266 5.96 -5.07 -24.37
N ALA A 267 5.67 -4.13 -23.47
CA ALA A 267 6.31 -4.13 -22.16
C ALA A 267 5.88 -5.36 -21.33
N ASP A 268 6.79 -5.92 -20.52
CA ASP A 268 6.49 -7.13 -19.73
C ASP A 268 5.68 -6.81 -18.46
N LEU A 269 5.91 -5.62 -17.90
CA LEU A 269 5.33 -5.13 -16.65
C LEU A 269 4.93 -3.66 -16.77
N ALA A 270 3.90 -3.27 -16.02
CA ALA A 270 3.57 -1.87 -15.78
C ALA A 270 3.34 -1.61 -14.30
N PHE A 271 3.89 -0.52 -13.77
CA PHE A 271 3.68 -0.11 -12.38
C PHE A 271 3.20 1.34 -12.33
N GLY A 272 2.72 1.79 -11.18
CA GLY A 272 2.27 3.18 -11.01
C GLY A 272 1.45 3.37 -9.75
N THR A 273 0.71 4.48 -9.71
CA THR A 273 -0.25 4.81 -8.67
C THR A 273 -1.64 5.04 -9.25
N ALA A 274 -2.67 4.62 -8.52
CA ALA A 274 -4.07 4.94 -8.83
C ALA A 274 -4.56 6.23 -8.14
N GLN A 275 -3.68 7.02 -7.52
CA GLN A 275 -4.03 8.20 -6.71
C GLN A 275 -5.02 9.13 -7.42
N ARG A 276 -4.71 9.53 -8.64
CA ARG A 276 -5.50 10.54 -9.36
C ARG A 276 -6.87 10.05 -9.85
N PHE A 277 -7.20 8.78 -9.64
CA PHE A 277 -8.55 8.24 -9.79
C PHE A 277 -9.39 8.49 -8.53
N GLY A 278 -9.48 9.76 -8.13
CA GLY A 278 -10.39 10.22 -7.08
C GLY A 278 -9.91 10.02 -5.64
N VAL A 279 -8.61 9.75 -5.39
CA VAL A 279 -8.05 9.69 -4.03
C VAL A 279 -7.32 11.00 -3.70
N PRO A 280 -7.59 11.67 -2.55
CA PRO A 280 -6.90 12.91 -2.19
C PRO A 280 -5.38 12.74 -2.11
N MET A 281 -4.61 13.80 -2.42
CA MET A 281 -3.14 13.74 -2.33
C MET A 281 -2.61 13.36 -0.94
N GLY A 282 -3.35 13.67 0.13
CA GLY A 282 -3.08 13.16 1.48
C GLY A 282 -1.69 13.49 2.04
N TYR A 283 -1.02 14.52 1.50
CA TYR A 283 0.38 14.84 1.82
C TYR A 283 1.34 13.64 1.71
N GLY A 284 1.06 12.75 0.74
CA GLY A 284 1.86 11.56 0.43
C GLY A 284 1.07 10.25 0.39
N GLY A 285 -0.11 10.18 1.01
CA GLY A 285 -0.90 8.93 0.99
C GLY A 285 -2.10 8.92 1.95
N PRO A 286 -2.80 7.78 2.05
CA PRO A 286 -2.50 6.50 1.40
C PRO A 286 -3.06 6.42 -0.04
N HIS A 287 -2.28 5.87 -0.96
CA HIS A 287 -2.69 5.62 -2.35
C HIS A 287 -2.40 4.18 -2.73
N ALA A 288 -3.28 3.55 -3.49
CA ALA A 288 -2.98 2.24 -4.04
C ALA A 288 -1.96 2.37 -5.17
N GLY A 289 -0.75 1.87 -4.95
CA GLY A 289 0.15 1.52 -6.05
C GLY A 289 -0.42 0.34 -6.84
N TYR A 290 0.07 0.10 -8.04
CA TYR A 290 -0.28 -1.10 -8.82
C TYR A 290 0.95 -1.72 -9.47
N LEU A 291 0.87 -3.02 -9.73
CA LEU A 291 1.78 -3.73 -10.61
C LEU A 291 0.98 -4.71 -11.48
N ALA A 292 1.13 -4.56 -12.79
CA ALA A 292 0.52 -5.39 -13.82
C ALA A 292 1.59 -6.14 -14.61
N ALA A 293 1.23 -7.30 -15.15
CA ALA A 293 2.13 -8.21 -15.84
C ALA A 293 1.38 -9.12 -16.83
N HIS A 294 2.11 -9.79 -17.71
CA HIS A 294 1.56 -10.95 -18.43
C HIS A 294 1.35 -12.17 -17.53
N THR A 295 0.47 -13.08 -17.97
CA THR A 295 0.11 -14.32 -17.25
C THR A 295 1.29 -15.22 -16.94
N SER A 296 2.32 -15.21 -17.80
CA SER A 296 3.60 -15.90 -17.60
C SER A 296 4.28 -15.53 -16.28
N HIS A 297 4.05 -14.30 -15.79
CA HIS A 297 4.65 -13.77 -14.56
C HIS A 297 3.72 -13.83 -13.34
N ALA A 298 2.51 -14.38 -13.45
CA ALA A 298 1.51 -14.43 -12.37
C ALA A 298 2.05 -15.07 -11.07
N ARG A 299 2.93 -16.06 -11.18
CA ARG A 299 3.55 -16.74 -10.02
C ARG A 299 4.59 -15.90 -9.28
N GLN A 300 5.11 -14.85 -9.91
CA GLN A 300 6.15 -13.97 -9.39
C GLN A 300 5.61 -12.59 -8.99
N LEU A 301 4.38 -12.28 -9.41
CA LEU A 301 3.69 -11.05 -9.06
C LEU A 301 3.58 -10.92 -7.53
N PRO A 302 3.98 -9.79 -6.94
CA PRO A 302 3.87 -9.53 -5.51
C PRO A 302 2.43 -9.20 -5.10
N GLY A 303 2.18 -9.26 -3.80
CA GLY A 303 0.91 -8.87 -3.22
C GLY A 303 -0.23 -9.86 -3.49
N ARG A 304 -1.42 -9.45 -3.04
CA ARG A 304 -2.64 -10.23 -3.14
C ARG A 304 -3.16 -10.22 -4.57
N LEU A 305 -3.83 -11.29 -4.97
CA LEU A 305 -4.50 -11.40 -6.27
C LEU A 305 -5.88 -12.00 -6.05
N VAL A 306 -6.94 -11.24 -6.34
CA VAL A 306 -8.30 -11.76 -6.36
C VAL A 306 -8.50 -12.58 -7.63
N GLY A 307 -9.09 -13.77 -7.48
CA GLY A 307 -9.47 -14.64 -8.59
C GLY A 307 -10.92 -15.09 -8.46
N VAL A 308 -11.51 -15.42 -9.59
CA VAL A 308 -12.83 -16.06 -9.68
C VAL A 308 -12.67 -17.56 -9.43
N SER A 309 -13.58 -18.11 -8.63
CA SER A 309 -13.73 -19.51 -8.29
C SER A 309 -15.22 -19.87 -8.34
N VAL A 310 -15.57 -21.07 -7.91
CA VAL A 310 -16.95 -21.47 -7.62
C VAL A 310 -17.09 -21.83 -6.15
N ASP A 311 -18.29 -21.64 -5.60
CA ASP A 311 -18.68 -22.14 -4.27
C ASP A 311 -19.16 -23.61 -4.31
N ALA A 312 -19.69 -24.10 -3.18
CA ALA A 312 -20.17 -25.48 -3.06
C ALA A 312 -21.39 -25.79 -3.95
N ASP A 313 -22.18 -24.77 -4.32
CA ASP A 313 -23.36 -24.89 -5.17
C ASP A 313 -23.02 -24.66 -6.65
N GLY A 314 -21.76 -24.39 -6.98
CA GLY A 314 -21.28 -24.12 -8.33
C GLY A 314 -21.47 -22.67 -8.78
N VAL A 315 -21.81 -21.75 -7.87
CA VAL A 315 -22.00 -20.33 -8.17
C VAL A 315 -20.64 -19.63 -8.22
N PRO A 316 -20.40 -18.75 -9.22
CA PRO A 316 -19.18 -17.95 -9.25
C PRO A 316 -18.99 -17.12 -7.98
N ALA A 317 -17.81 -17.21 -7.38
CA ALA A 317 -17.44 -16.51 -6.15
C ALA A 317 -15.98 -16.05 -6.20
N TYR A 318 -15.66 -15.00 -5.47
CA TYR A 318 -14.33 -14.40 -5.43
C TYR A 318 -13.52 -14.90 -4.23
N ARG A 319 -12.21 -15.07 -4.40
CA ARG A 319 -11.28 -15.33 -3.29
C ARG A 319 -9.89 -14.82 -3.60
N LEU A 320 -9.05 -14.74 -2.58
CA LEU A 320 -7.61 -14.60 -2.77
C LEU A 320 -7.04 -15.87 -3.42
N SER A 321 -6.25 -15.67 -4.47
CA SER A 321 -5.71 -16.70 -5.36
C SER A 321 -4.18 -16.73 -5.30
N LEU A 322 -3.60 -17.89 -5.64
CA LEU A 322 -2.14 -18.10 -5.65
C LEU A 322 -1.44 -17.66 -4.34
N GLN A 323 -2.09 -17.87 -3.18
CA GLN A 323 -1.62 -17.36 -1.88
C GLN A 323 -0.27 -17.95 -1.45
N THR A 324 0.16 -19.07 -2.04
CA THR A 324 1.49 -19.67 -1.81
C THR A 324 2.66 -18.77 -2.21
N ARG A 325 2.39 -17.63 -2.88
CA ARG A 325 3.38 -16.57 -3.15
C ARG A 325 3.63 -15.66 -1.95
N GLU A 326 2.67 -15.57 -1.03
CA GLU A 326 2.64 -14.54 0.00
C GLU A 326 3.44 -14.94 1.25
N GLN A 327 3.89 -13.93 2.00
CA GLN A 327 4.77 -14.07 3.18
C GLN A 327 4.24 -15.03 4.25
N HIS A 328 2.91 -15.10 4.44
CA HIS A 328 2.29 -15.96 5.46
C HIS A 328 2.40 -17.46 5.16
N ILE A 329 2.69 -17.84 3.91
CA ILE A 329 2.97 -19.23 3.52
C ILE A 329 4.47 -19.42 3.23
N ARG A 330 5.05 -18.51 2.43
CA ARG A 330 6.36 -18.72 1.79
C ARG A 330 7.55 -18.17 2.58
N ARG A 331 7.30 -17.26 3.53
CA ARG A 331 8.31 -16.65 4.42
C ARG A 331 9.49 -16.06 3.63
N ASP A 332 10.68 -16.67 3.74
CA ASP A 332 11.95 -16.23 3.14
C ASP A 332 12.15 -16.64 1.67
N LYS A 333 11.27 -17.49 1.12
CA LYS A 333 11.45 -18.07 -0.23
C LYS A 333 10.90 -17.19 -1.34
#